data_AF-A0A0X8K8V1-F1
#
_entry.id   AF-A0A0X8K8V1-F1
#
_cell.length_a   1.000
_cell.length_b   1.000
_cell.length_c   1.000
_cell.angle_alpha   90.00
_cell.angle_beta   90.00
_cell.angle_gamma   90.00
#
_symmetry.space_group_name_H-M   'P 1'
#
loop_
_entity.id
_entity.type
_entity.pdbx_description
1 polymer ?
#
loop_
_entity_poly.entity_id
_entity_poly.type
_entity_poly.pdbx_seq_one_letter_code
_entity_poly.pdbx_strand_id
1 'polypeptide(L)'
;MAFKYINPGYAELLSVRGGTTVTGEQYSKTGISFWQTQMNRGLLLSEIPTELYGRFDVFLKNPTIVEDALVWVCIGYYNGIKISPDRTVWDIEIRKDGRNIYSLSDTAGVIRTDAVNTLWFHIKQGKHADGIMHVMVNGYEIYHAQNEELWYAGDSEAKTVTLCSKSSDALLSNLILSNEEISPREQVIMLPVKETHTNMTDCGDGSYEATAANQELLQSVDTASLITQYGADSRVTGISLLGNPAYCTAEGLCALMALEKSGGNITEYGRHIAEQNPNSTVMDTRTVSMTIAELSGRQFGWRAGT
;
A
#
# COMPACT_ATOMS: atom_id res chain seq x y z
N MET A 1 -4.74 -15.12 -10.34
CA MET A 1 -3.49 -14.54 -10.87
C MET A 1 -2.71 -13.96 -9.71
N ALA A 2 -1.38 -13.92 -9.72
CA ALA A 2 -0.63 -13.25 -8.65
C ALA A 2 -0.92 -11.73 -8.69
N PHE A 3 -1.25 -11.13 -7.56
CA PHE A 3 -1.38 -9.69 -7.41
C PHE A 3 -0.52 -9.18 -6.27
N LYS A 4 -0.03 -7.95 -6.43
CA LYS A 4 0.64 -7.21 -5.38
C LYS A 4 0.25 -5.75 -5.48
N TYR A 5 -0.17 -5.16 -4.37
CA TYR A 5 -0.51 -3.76 -4.24
C TYR A 5 0.48 -3.12 -3.26
N ILE A 6 1.04 -1.97 -3.63
CA ILE A 6 2.07 -1.27 -2.87
C ILE A 6 1.67 0.20 -2.77
N ASN A 7 1.44 0.70 -1.57
CA ASN A 7 1.08 2.10 -1.34
C ASN A 7 1.95 2.68 -0.23
N PRO A 8 2.81 3.69 -0.52
CA PRO A 8 3.68 4.28 0.50
C PRO A 8 2.88 5.04 1.57
N GLY A 9 1.66 5.51 1.27
CA GLY A 9 0.82 6.27 2.18
C GLY A 9 -0.12 7.29 1.52
N TYR A 10 -0.35 7.21 0.21
CA TYR A 10 -1.23 8.13 -0.51
C TYR A 10 -2.69 7.64 -0.45
N ALA A 11 -3.59 8.51 0.00
CA ALA A 11 -5.04 8.25 -0.02
C ALA A 11 -5.59 8.14 -1.45
N GLU A 12 -4.96 8.84 -2.39
CA GLU A 12 -5.36 8.92 -3.79
C GLU A 12 -5.21 7.58 -4.53
N LEU A 13 -4.36 6.68 -4.00
CA LEU A 13 -4.15 5.33 -4.54
C LEU A 13 -5.20 4.32 -4.07
N LEU A 14 -6.19 4.73 -3.28
CA LEU A 14 -7.31 3.88 -2.89
C LEU A 14 -8.37 3.85 -4.00
N SER A 15 -9.17 2.79 -4.05
CA SER A 15 -10.32 2.69 -4.95
C SER A 15 -11.50 3.59 -4.54
N VAL A 16 -11.33 4.38 -3.47
CA VAL A 16 -12.37 5.26 -2.93
C VAL A 16 -11.90 6.70 -2.84
N ARG A 17 -12.82 7.62 -3.09
CA ARG A 17 -12.58 9.05 -2.94
C ARG A 17 -12.83 9.49 -1.50
N GLY A 18 -12.08 10.51 -1.06
CA GLY A 18 -12.32 11.21 0.21
C GLY A 18 -11.39 10.82 1.36
N GLY A 19 -10.37 9.99 1.12
CA GLY A 19 -9.26 9.90 2.06
C GLY A 19 -8.41 11.17 2.06
N THR A 20 -7.63 11.37 3.12
CA THR A 20 -6.74 12.52 3.29
C THR A 20 -5.31 12.04 3.45
N THR A 21 -4.43 12.49 2.56
CA THR A 21 -2.99 12.30 2.65
C THR A 21 -2.37 13.29 3.63
N VAL A 22 -1.44 12.81 4.44
CA VAL A 22 -0.73 13.54 5.50
C VAL A 22 0.77 13.28 5.35
N THR A 23 1.53 14.35 5.19
CA THR A 23 3.00 14.33 5.11
C THR A 23 3.61 14.51 6.48
N GLY A 24 4.67 13.75 6.78
CA GLY A 24 5.45 13.87 8.01
C GLY A 24 6.19 12.58 8.34
N GLU A 25 7.50 12.67 8.52
CA GLU A 25 8.36 11.54 8.89
C GLU A 25 8.03 10.96 10.26
N GLN A 26 7.43 11.76 11.15
CA GLN A 26 6.93 11.30 12.44
C GLN A 26 5.73 10.33 12.30
N TYR A 27 4.98 10.42 11.20
CA TYR A 27 3.78 9.62 10.97
C TYR A 27 4.05 8.38 10.12
N SER A 28 5.16 8.34 9.38
CA SER A 28 5.44 7.24 8.46
C SER A 28 6.92 7.16 8.08
N LYS A 29 7.41 5.93 7.89
CA LYS A 29 8.76 5.65 7.38
C LYS A 29 8.96 6.08 5.93
N THR A 30 7.88 6.27 5.17
CA THR A 30 7.91 6.77 3.78
C THR A 30 7.76 8.29 3.72
N GLY A 31 7.55 8.96 4.86
CA GLY A 31 7.23 10.38 4.97
C GLY A 31 5.78 10.73 4.62
N ILE A 32 4.97 9.75 4.21
CA ILE A 32 3.60 9.94 3.73
C ILE A 32 2.68 8.91 4.38
N SER A 33 1.49 9.34 4.77
CA SER A 33 0.47 8.53 5.43
C SER A 33 -0.92 9.03 5.07
N PHE A 34 -1.96 8.27 5.40
CA PHE A 34 -3.33 8.68 5.14
C PHE A 34 -4.31 8.23 6.21
N TRP A 35 -5.48 8.87 6.22
CA TRP A 35 -6.68 8.35 6.86
C TRP A 35 -7.87 8.44 5.90
N GLN A 36 -8.83 7.53 6.06
CA GLN A 36 -10.05 7.52 5.26
C GLN A 36 -11.19 6.92 6.11
N THR A 37 -12.31 7.62 6.19
CA THR A 37 -13.36 7.32 7.18
C THR A 37 -14.45 6.36 6.72
N GLN A 38 -14.47 6.03 5.43
CA GLN A 38 -15.50 5.17 4.87
C GLN A 38 -15.23 3.72 5.26
N MET A 39 -16.14 3.15 6.04
CA MET A 39 -16.17 1.72 6.32
C MET A 39 -16.46 0.92 5.04
N ASN A 40 -15.99 -0.33 4.99
CA ASN A 40 -16.21 -1.24 3.85
C ASN A 40 -15.71 -0.69 2.52
N ARG A 41 -14.65 0.12 2.58
CA ARG A 41 -14.03 0.84 1.48
C ARG A 41 -12.51 0.87 1.67
N GLY A 42 -11.78 0.96 0.57
CA GLY A 42 -10.31 0.89 0.57
C GLY A 42 -9.81 0.48 -0.81
N LEU A 43 -9.64 -0.82 -1.03
CA LEU A 43 -9.20 -1.39 -2.29
C LEU A 43 -10.22 -2.40 -2.82
N LEU A 44 -10.60 -2.26 -4.09
CA LEU A 44 -11.41 -3.24 -4.80
C LEU A 44 -10.50 -4.16 -5.62
N LEU A 45 -10.48 -5.44 -5.28
CA LEU A 45 -9.72 -6.46 -6.01
C LEU A 45 -10.46 -6.90 -7.27
N SER A 46 -9.72 -7.32 -8.29
CA SER A 46 -10.28 -7.85 -9.54
C SER A 46 -11.00 -9.19 -9.33
N GLU A 47 -10.44 -10.04 -8.47
CA GLU A 47 -10.94 -11.36 -8.09
C GLU A 47 -11.03 -11.51 -6.56
N ILE A 48 -11.81 -12.49 -6.10
CA ILE A 48 -11.91 -12.83 -4.68
C ILE A 48 -10.64 -13.63 -4.33
N PRO A 49 -9.79 -13.16 -3.40
CA PRO A 49 -8.55 -13.86 -3.09
C PRO A 49 -8.80 -15.03 -2.15
N THR A 50 -8.26 -16.21 -2.48
CA THR A 50 -8.23 -17.36 -1.55
C THR A 50 -7.30 -17.11 -0.38
N GLU A 51 -6.15 -16.47 -0.63
CA GLU A 51 -5.20 -16.02 0.38
C GLU A 51 -4.96 -14.53 0.24
N LEU A 52 -4.89 -13.84 1.37
CA LEU A 52 -4.55 -12.43 1.47
C LEU A 52 -3.50 -12.26 2.57
N TYR A 53 -2.32 -11.83 2.15
CA TYR A 53 -1.27 -11.34 3.02
C TYR A 53 -1.29 -9.82 2.99
N GLY A 54 -1.11 -9.21 4.15
CA GLY A 54 -1.03 -7.78 4.27
C GLY A 54 0.03 -7.35 5.27
N ARG A 55 0.70 -6.24 4.96
CA ARG A 55 1.58 -5.54 5.87
C ARG A 55 1.32 -4.06 5.73
N PHE A 56 1.23 -3.35 6.84
CA PHE A 56 1.12 -1.90 6.84
C PHE A 56 1.73 -1.32 8.11
N ASP A 57 2.07 -0.04 8.03
CA ASP A 57 2.38 0.75 9.20
C ASP A 57 1.16 1.59 9.59
N VAL A 58 0.98 1.77 10.90
CA VAL A 58 -0.01 2.68 11.47
C VAL A 58 0.62 3.56 12.53
N PHE A 59 0.58 4.87 12.33
CA PHE A 59 0.84 5.82 13.41
C PHE A 59 -0.38 5.92 14.30
N LEU A 60 -0.21 5.74 15.60
CA LEU A 60 -1.30 5.84 16.58
C LEU A 60 -0.94 6.92 17.58
N LYS A 61 -1.74 7.99 17.67
CA LYS A 61 -1.57 8.99 18.72
C LYS A 61 -1.86 8.40 20.09
N ASN A 62 -1.42 9.08 21.14
CA ASN A 62 -1.92 8.81 22.47
C ASN A 62 -3.46 8.86 22.47
N PRO A 63 -4.13 7.76 22.87
CA PRO A 63 -5.58 7.69 22.82
C PRO A 63 -6.16 8.70 23.80
N THR A 64 -7.14 9.45 23.34
CA THR A 64 -7.95 10.31 24.20
C THR A 64 -9.28 9.61 24.48
N ILE A 65 -10.05 10.10 25.45
CA ILE A 65 -11.36 9.53 25.81
C ILE A 65 -12.38 9.63 24.64
N VAL A 66 -12.01 10.28 23.54
CA VAL A 66 -12.89 10.46 22.37
C VAL A 66 -12.97 9.16 21.56
N GLU A 67 -14.16 8.57 21.52
CA GLU A 67 -14.49 7.24 20.97
C GLU A 67 -14.36 7.10 19.44
N ASP A 68 -13.98 8.16 18.72
CA ASP A 68 -14.08 8.17 17.26
C ASP A 68 -12.85 7.65 16.52
N ALA A 69 -11.69 7.55 17.17
CA ALA A 69 -10.49 7.01 16.51
C ALA A 69 -10.61 5.49 16.31
N LEU A 70 -10.31 5.00 15.12
CA LEU A 70 -10.45 3.59 14.76
C LEU A 70 -9.55 3.31 13.56
N VAL A 71 -8.89 2.16 13.57
CA VAL A 71 -8.36 1.52 12.39
C VAL A 71 -9.07 0.20 12.17
N TRP A 72 -9.52 -0.03 10.94
CA TRP A 72 -10.20 -1.24 10.53
C TRP A 72 -9.65 -1.71 9.20
N VAL A 73 -8.92 -2.83 9.23
CA VAL A 73 -8.34 -3.48 8.06
C VAL A 73 -8.88 -4.89 7.96
N CYS A 74 -9.69 -5.15 6.94
CA CYS A 74 -10.36 -6.44 6.79
C CYS A 74 -10.67 -6.76 5.32
N ILE A 75 -10.98 -8.02 5.03
CA ILE A 75 -11.57 -8.44 3.75
C ILE A 75 -12.97 -9.02 3.98
N GLY A 76 -13.82 -9.00 2.94
CA GLY A 76 -15.02 -9.83 2.91
C GLY A 76 -15.97 -9.53 4.06
N TYR A 77 -16.30 -8.26 4.26
CA TYR A 77 -17.26 -7.82 5.28
C TYR A 77 -16.91 -8.31 6.70
N TYR A 78 -15.79 -7.80 7.22
CA TYR A 78 -15.32 -7.89 8.60
C TYR A 78 -14.37 -9.03 9.01
N ASN A 79 -13.66 -9.67 8.08
CA ASN A 79 -12.61 -10.63 8.41
C ASN A 79 -11.26 -9.91 8.50
N GLY A 80 -10.77 -9.63 9.72
CA GLY A 80 -9.53 -8.87 9.90
C GLY A 80 -9.34 -8.25 11.29
N ILE A 81 -8.73 -7.06 11.31
CA ILE A 81 -8.13 -6.45 12.52
C ILE A 81 -8.77 -5.08 12.80
N LYS A 82 -9.16 -4.88 14.07
CA LYS A 82 -9.58 -3.60 14.64
C LYS A 82 -8.51 -3.09 15.55
N ILE A 83 -8.24 -1.80 15.48
CA ILE A 83 -7.55 -1.07 16.53
C ILE A 83 -8.44 0.11 16.92
N SER A 84 -8.83 0.20 18.18
CA SER A 84 -9.65 1.30 18.69
C SER A 84 -9.23 1.68 20.11
N PRO A 85 -9.38 2.95 20.51
CA PRO A 85 -9.04 3.36 21.86
C PRO A 85 -10.00 2.71 22.88
N ASP A 86 -9.45 2.20 23.97
CA ASP A 86 -10.16 1.97 25.23
C ASP A 86 -9.53 2.88 26.30
N ARG A 87 -10.21 3.98 26.61
CA ARG A 87 -9.77 5.01 27.56
C ARG A 87 -8.37 5.56 27.22
N THR A 88 -7.33 5.01 27.84
CA THR A 88 -5.93 5.48 27.77
C THR A 88 -5.02 4.49 27.04
N VAL A 89 -5.57 3.42 26.47
CA VAL A 89 -4.84 2.42 25.68
C VAL A 89 -5.54 2.19 24.34
N TRP A 90 -4.86 1.52 23.41
CA TRP A 90 -5.45 1.06 22.16
C TRP A 90 -5.73 -0.43 22.27
N ASP A 91 -6.95 -0.87 22.04
CA ASP A 91 -7.30 -2.28 22.00
C ASP A 91 -7.10 -2.85 20.59
N ILE A 92 -6.69 -4.11 20.50
CA ILE A 92 -6.68 -4.87 19.26
C ILE A 92 -7.80 -5.91 19.31
N GLU A 93 -8.68 -5.91 18.31
CA GLU A 93 -9.68 -6.96 18.13
C GLU A 93 -9.44 -7.72 16.83
N ILE A 94 -9.53 -9.04 16.88
CA ILE A 94 -9.61 -9.87 15.67
C ILE A 94 -11.07 -10.19 15.44
N ARG A 95 -11.56 -9.92 14.22
CA ARG A 95 -12.92 -10.25 13.85
C ARG A 95 -13.02 -11.20 12.68
N LYS A 96 -14.10 -11.96 12.75
CA LYS A 96 -14.51 -12.98 11.80
C LYS A 96 -16.01 -12.89 11.63
N ASP A 97 -16.45 -12.65 10.39
CA ASP A 97 -17.85 -12.41 10.04
C ASP A 97 -18.54 -11.39 10.96
N GLY A 98 -17.83 -10.31 11.29
CA GLY A 98 -18.31 -9.22 12.16
C GLY A 98 -18.26 -9.51 13.65
N ARG A 99 -18.07 -10.77 14.05
CA ARG A 99 -17.92 -11.16 15.46
C ARG A 99 -16.50 -10.92 15.94
N ASN A 100 -16.38 -10.35 17.13
CA ASN A 100 -15.13 -10.30 17.85
C ASN A 100 -14.80 -11.70 18.37
N ILE A 101 -13.71 -12.30 17.88
CA ILE A 101 -13.28 -13.64 18.27
C ILE A 101 -12.08 -13.61 19.21
N TYR A 102 -11.39 -12.48 19.30
CA TYR A 102 -10.26 -12.26 20.19
C TYR A 102 -10.06 -10.78 20.45
N SER A 103 -9.73 -10.42 21.68
CA SER A 103 -9.39 -9.05 22.08
C SER A 103 -8.15 -9.03 22.95
N LEU A 104 -7.29 -8.07 22.68
CA LEU A 104 -6.15 -7.71 23.53
C LEU A 104 -6.33 -6.26 23.97
N SER A 105 -6.63 -6.06 25.25
CA SER A 105 -6.82 -4.73 25.85
C SER A 105 -5.61 -4.22 26.62
N ASP A 106 -4.76 -5.12 27.13
CA ASP A 106 -3.44 -4.72 27.68
C ASP A 106 -2.39 -4.70 26.57
N THR A 107 -2.37 -3.62 25.80
CA THR A 107 -1.48 -3.46 24.65
C THR A 107 -0.24 -2.65 24.94
N ALA A 108 0.03 -2.24 26.19
CA ALA A 108 1.16 -1.37 26.51
C ALA A 108 2.53 -1.98 26.13
N GLY A 109 2.64 -3.31 26.10
CA GLY A 109 3.84 -4.03 25.64
C GLY A 109 3.92 -4.27 24.13
N VAL A 110 2.85 -3.99 23.38
CA VAL A 110 2.69 -4.33 21.96
C VAL A 110 2.54 -3.09 21.10
N ILE A 111 1.65 -2.17 21.46
CA ILE A 111 1.38 -0.91 20.78
C ILE A 111 2.23 0.21 21.39
N ARG A 112 2.81 1.02 20.51
CA ARG A 112 3.50 2.26 20.85
C ARG A 112 2.59 3.44 20.48
N THR A 113 2.31 4.31 21.44
CA THR A 113 1.55 5.55 21.20
C THR A 113 2.47 6.68 20.78
N ASP A 114 1.90 7.66 20.08
CA ASP A 114 2.61 8.73 19.37
C ASP A 114 3.77 8.20 18.52
N ALA A 115 3.57 7.01 17.92
CA ALA A 115 4.60 6.30 17.20
C ALA A 115 4.00 5.41 16.09
N VAL A 116 4.87 5.07 15.14
CA VAL A 116 4.57 4.15 14.05
C VAL A 116 4.65 2.71 14.53
N ASN A 117 3.58 1.94 14.32
CA ASN A 117 3.46 0.51 14.60
C ASN A 117 3.40 -0.26 13.28
N THR A 118 4.01 -1.44 13.22
CA THR A 118 3.98 -2.30 12.03
C THR A 118 3.04 -3.47 12.27
N LEU A 119 2.08 -3.68 11.37
CA LEU A 119 1.17 -4.81 11.37
C LEU A 119 1.47 -5.71 10.18
N TRP A 120 1.32 -7.01 10.40
CA TRP A 120 1.33 -8.02 9.36
C TRP A 120 0.18 -8.99 9.61
N PHE A 121 -0.45 -9.46 8.55
CA PHE A 121 -1.49 -10.46 8.64
C PHE A 121 -1.49 -11.42 7.45
N HIS A 122 -2.05 -12.60 7.69
CA HIS A 122 -2.39 -13.60 6.70
C HIS A 122 -3.80 -14.10 6.97
N ILE A 123 -4.67 -13.94 5.96
CA ILE A 123 -6.04 -14.44 5.95
C ILE A 123 -6.17 -15.40 4.78
N LYS A 124 -6.47 -16.67 5.09
CA LYS A 124 -6.80 -17.69 4.09
C LYS A 124 -8.26 -18.09 4.23
N GLN A 125 -9.00 -17.99 3.14
CA GLN A 125 -10.32 -18.58 3.06
C GLN A 125 -10.26 -20.08 3.25
N GLY A 126 -11.21 -20.60 4.02
CA GLY A 126 -11.37 -22.01 4.20
C GLY A 126 -12.81 -22.42 4.39
N LYS A 127 -13.25 -23.36 3.55
CA LYS A 127 -14.52 -24.06 3.70
C LYS A 127 -14.21 -25.45 4.24
N HIS A 128 -14.85 -25.82 5.35
CA HIS A 128 -14.60 -27.08 6.05
C HIS A 128 -13.28 -27.12 6.83
N ALA A 129 -12.98 -26.04 7.58
CA ALA A 129 -11.89 -25.98 8.54
C ALA A 129 -10.49 -26.12 7.92
N ASP A 130 -10.21 -25.36 6.85
CA ASP A 130 -8.90 -25.21 6.22
C ASP A 130 -8.44 -23.74 6.13
N GLY A 131 -9.16 -22.83 6.80
CA GLY A 131 -8.87 -21.41 6.84
C GLY A 131 -7.78 -21.05 7.86
N ILE A 132 -7.15 -19.90 7.65
CA ILE A 132 -6.07 -19.37 8.50
C ILE A 132 -6.36 -17.90 8.80
N MET A 133 -6.15 -17.51 10.05
CA MET A 133 -6.07 -16.11 10.47
C MET A 133 -4.84 -15.97 11.35
N HIS A 134 -3.84 -15.25 10.86
CA HIS A 134 -2.59 -15.00 11.57
C HIS A 134 -2.30 -13.50 11.55
N VAL A 135 -2.09 -12.91 12.72
CA VAL A 135 -1.88 -11.47 12.92
C VAL A 135 -0.70 -11.23 13.84
N MET A 136 0.20 -10.36 13.38
CA MET A 136 1.35 -9.90 14.14
C MET A 136 1.36 -8.37 14.23
N VAL A 137 1.76 -7.84 15.39
CA VAL A 137 1.91 -6.39 15.63
C VAL A 137 3.26 -6.14 16.28
N ASN A 138 4.07 -5.26 15.67
CA ASN A 138 5.43 -4.94 16.10
C ASN A 138 6.31 -6.20 16.34
N GLY A 139 6.08 -7.27 15.59
CA GLY A 139 6.80 -8.55 15.72
C GLY A 139 6.24 -9.51 16.77
N TYR A 140 5.24 -9.12 17.56
CA TYR A 140 4.52 -10.00 18.47
C TYR A 140 3.37 -10.71 17.75
N GLU A 141 3.27 -12.03 17.90
CA GLU A 141 2.09 -12.79 17.46
C GLU A 141 0.91 -12.44 18.38
N ILE A 142 -0.14 -11.86 17.80
CA ILE A 142 -1.36 -11.45 18.54
C ILE A 142 -2.41 -12.54 18.47
N TYR A 143 -2.55 -13.14 17.29
CA TYR A 143 -3.50 -14.20 17.06
C TYR A 143 -3.02 -15.09 15.94
N HIS A 144 -3.12 -16.40 16.13
CA HIS A 144 -2.85 -17.37 15.09
C HIS A 144 -3.79 -18.56 15.29
N ALA A 145 -4.69 -18.73 14.34
CA ALA A 145 -5.54 -19.90 14.26
C ALA A 145 -5.48 -20.53 12.86
N GLN A 146 -5.57 -21.85 12.86
CA GLN A 146 -5.62 -22.70 11.69
C GLN A 146 -6.85 -23.58 11.78
N ASN A 147 -7.26 -24.15 10.64
CA ASN A 147 -8.48 -24.94 10.52
C ASN A 147 -9.74 -24.14 10.86
N GLU A 148 -9.72 -22.86 10.51
CA GLU A 148 -10.84 -21.96 10.73
C GLU A 148 -11.88 -22.12 9.62
N GLU A 149 -13.16 -22.13 10.00
CA GLU A 149 -14.24 -21.94 9.03
C GLU A 149 -14.35 -20.45 8.69
N LEU A 150 -13.56 -19.97 7.72
CA LEU A 150 -13.47 -18.56 7.33
C LEU A 150 -13.82 -18.44 5.84
N TRP A 151 -15.08 -18.17 5.53
CA TRP A 151 -15.58 -18.17 4.17
C TRP A 151 -16.29 -16.85 3.85
N TYR A 152 -15.67 -16.03 3.01
CA TYR A 152 -16.22 -14.73 2.62
C TYR A 152 -16.52 -14.60 1.13
N ALA A 153 -16.26 -15.63 0.32
CA ALA A 153 -16.51 -15.57 -1.12
C ALA A 153 -17.99 -15.41 -1.50
N GLY A 154 -18.92 -15.67 -0.57
CA GLY A 154 -20.35 -15.42 -0.76
C GLY A 154 -20.80 -13.99 -0.44
N ASP A 155 -19.95 -13.17 0.17
CA ASP A 155 -20.31 -11.83 0.61
C ASP A 155 -20.30 -10.81 -0.53
N SER A 156 -21.16 -9.79 -0.43
CA SER A 156 -21.18 -8.69 -1.40
C SER A 156 -19.88 -7.88 -1.43
N GLU A 157 -19.09 -7.94 -0.36
CA GLU A 157 -17.80 -7.26 -0.20
C GLU A 157 -16.61 -8.23 -0.26
N ALA A 158 -16.78 -9.43 -0.83
CA ALA A 158 -15.75 -10.48 -0.92
C ALA A 158 -14.45 -10.03 -1.61
N LYS A 159 -14.53 -9.03 -2.49
CA LYS A 159 -13.37 -8.45 -3.21
C LYS A 159 -12.84 -7.17 -2.57
N THR A 160 -13.50 -6.67 -1.52
CA THR A 160 -13.15 -5.39 -0.92
C THR A 160 -12.22 -5.61 0.24
N VAL A 161 -11.00 -5.07 0.13
CA VAL A 161 -10.14 -4.86 1.29
C VAL A 161 -10.47 -3.49 1.88
N THR A 162 -11.01 -3.51 3.09
CA THR A 162 -11.29 -2.29 3.85
C THR A 162 -9.99 -1.78 4.44
N LEU A 163 -9.75 -0.48 4.28
CA LEU A 163 -8.57 0.22 4.81
C LEU A 163 -9.05 1.48 5.52
N CYS A 164 -9.83 1.33 6.59
CA CYS A 164 -10.49 2.46 7.24
C CYS A 164 -9.64 2.99 8.40
N SER A 165 -9.45 4.31 8.42
CA SER A 165 -9.00 5.05 9.59
C SER A 165 -9.88 6.28 9.80
N LYS A 166 -10.57 6.34 10.95
CA LYS A 166 -11.65 7.32 11.18
C LYS A 166 -11.19 8.76 11.46
N SER A 167 -9.93 8.97 11.81
CA SER A 167 -9.43 10.31 12.14
C SER A 167 -7.93 10.44 11.89
N SER A 168 -7.43 11.66 12.02
CA SER A 168 -5.99 11.96 12.00
C SER A 168 -5.22 11.42 13.22
N ASP A 169 -5.89 10.75 14.16
CA ASP A 169 -5.24 10.14 15.33
C ASP A 169 -4.71 8.74 15.03
N ALA A 170 -5.12 8.17 13.91
CA ALA A 170 -4.56 6.95 13.37
C ALA A 170 -4.27 7.11 11.87
N LEU A 171 -3.02 6.93 11.44
CA LEU A 171 -2.62 7.16 10.05
C LEU A 171 -2.00 5.90 9.46
N LEU A 172 -2.55 5.41 8.35
CA LEU A 172 -2.07 4.23 7.61
C LEU A 172 -0.96 4.62 6.63
N SER A 173 0.04 3.76 6.47
CA SER A 173 1.15 3.96 5.53
C SER A 173 1.85 2.63 5.22
N ASN A 174 2.87 2.65 4.35
CA ASN A 174 3.75 1.51 4.10
C ASN A 174 2.99 0.20 3.81
N LEU A 175 1.93 0.30 3.00
CA LEU A 175 0.94 -0.75 2.78
C LEU A 175 1.38 -1.66 1.63
N ILE A 176 1.42 -2.96 1.91
CA ILE A 176 1.65 -4.04 0.95
C ILE A 176 0.51 -5.04 1.12
N LEU A 177 -0.19 -5.35 0.03
CA LEU A 177 -1.19 -6.43 -0.01
C LEU A 177 -0.83 -7.39 -1.13
N SER A 178 -0.96 -8.70 -0.90
CA SER A 178 -0.69 -9.71 -1.91
C SER A 178 -1.50 -10.97 -1.66
N ASN A 179 -1.74 -11.76 -2.71
CA ASN A 179 -2.21 -13.14 -2.58
C ASN A 179 -1.07 -14.17 -2.54
N GLU A 180 0.17 -13.70 -2.54
CA GLU A 180 1.36 -14.52 -2.27
C GLU A 180 1.96 -14.10 -0.92
N GLU A 181 2.68 -15.02 -0.29
CA GLU A 181 3.31 -14.77 1.00
C GLU A 181 4.27 -13.58 0.93
N ILE A 182 4.09 -12.62 1.85
CA ILE A 182 5.01 -11.50 2.04
C ILE A 182 5.71 -11.65 3.38
N SER A 183 7.00 -11.28 3.42
CA SER A 183 7.74 -11.30 4.68
C SER A 183 7.20 -10.22 5.64
N PRO A 184 7.06 -10.51 6.95
CA PRO A 184 6.83 -9.47 7.95
C PRO A 184 7.91 -8.37 7.99
N ARG A 185 9.07 -8.63 7.36
CA ARG A 185 10.20 -7.67 7.24
C ARG A 185 10.18 -6.86 5.95
N GLU A 186 9.38 -7.22 4.96
CA GLU A 186 9.29 -6.52 3.67
C GLU A 186 8.67 -5.13 3.81
N GLN A 187 9.32 -4.06 3.35
CA GLN A 187 8.82 -2.69 3.51
C GLN A 187 8.84 -1.90 2.20
N VAL A 188 7.94 -0.93 2.10
CA VAL A 188 7.94 0.08 1.04
C VAL A 188 8.99 1.12 1.35
N ILE A 189 9.82 1.42 0.35
CA ILE A 189 10.77 2.52 0.37
C ILE A 189 10.54 3.39 -0.87
N MET A 190 10.79 4.69 -0.73
CA MET A 190 10.88 5.56 -1.89
C MET A 190 12.23 5.31 -2.57
N LEU A 191 12.23 4.99 -3.86
CA LEU A 191 13.47 4.81 -4.59
C LEU A 191 14.16 6.17 -4.73
N PRO A 192 15.40 6.32 -4.23
CA PRO A 192 16.14 7.57 -4.39
C PRO A 192 16.45 7.78 -5.87
N VAL A 193 16.15 8.98 -6.37
CA VAL A 193 16.41 9.36 -7.76
C VAL A 193 17.84 9.85 -7.87
N LYS A 194 18.61 9.25 -8.79
CA LYS A 194 19.94 9.73 -9.16
C LYS A 194 19.85 10.81 -10.24
N GLU A 195 19.19 10.49 -11.35
CA GLU A 195 19.00 11.38 -12.50
C GLU A 195 17.63 11.18 -13.13
N THR A 196 17.03 12.27 -13.60
CA THR A 196 15.81 12.27 -14.41
C THR A 196 16.17 12.45 -15.88
N HIS A 197 15.65 11.58 -16.74
CA HIS A 197 15.82 11.60 -18.19
C HIS A 197 14.45 11.83 -18.83
N THR A 198 14.28 12.95 -19.53
CA THR A 198 13.00 13.27 -20.15
C THR A 198 13.15 14.09 -21.41
N ASN A 199 12.17 13.95 -22.30
CA ASN A 199 11.91 14.84 -23.42
C ASN A 199 10.51 15.49 -23.31
N MET A 200 9.86 15.39 -22.15
CA MET A 200 8.69 16.18 -21.77
C MET A 200 9.12 17.59 -21.36
N THR A 201 8.18 18.53 -21.35
CA THR A 201 8.43 19.89 -20.88
C THR A 201 8.47 19.90 -19.36
N ASP A 202 9.57 20.35 -18.76
CA ASP A 202 9.66 20.61 -17.32
C ASP A 202 8.92 21.90 -16.98
N CYS A 203 7.96 21.83 -16.05
CA CYS A 203 7.15 22.96 -15.62
C CYS A 203 7.81 23.80 -14.50
N GLY A 204 8.93 23.35 -13.94
CA GLY A 204 9.67 24.04 -12.88
C GLY A 204 9.13 23.86 -11.45
N ASP A 205 8.03 23.11 -11.29
CA ASP A 205 7.41 22.76 -10.01
C ASP A 205 7.54 21.27 -9.65
N GLY A 206 8.32 20.53 -10.44
CA GLY A 206 8.48 19.08 -10.35
C GLY A 206 7.51 18.28 -11.21
N SER A 207 6.55 18.93 -11.88
CA SER A 207 5.69 18.32 -12.89
C SER A 207 6.30 18.37 -14.29
N TYR A 208 5.85 17.45 -15.15
CA TYR A 208 6.28 17.34 -16.54
C TYR A 208 5.07 17.23 -17.46
N GLU A 209 5.08 17.97 -18.57
CA GLU A 209 4.01 17.98 -19.56
C GLU A 209 4.45 17.31 -20.86
N ALA A 210 3.68 16.29 -21.27
CA ALA A 210 3.80 15.71 -22.60
C ALA A 210 2.86 16.42 -23.58
N THR A 211 3.39 16.85 -24.72
CA THR A 211 2.66 17.49 -25.83
C THR A 211 2.56 16.60 -27.06
N ALA A 212 3.25 15.45 -27.07
CA ALA A 212 3.21 14.45 -28.13
C ALA A 212 3.32 13.02 -27.58
N ALA A 213 2.78 12.07 -28.35
CA ALA A 213 2.96 10.65 -28.05
C ALA A 213 4.44 10.23 -28.10
N ASN A 214 4.79 9.24 -27.29
CA ASN A 214 6.15 8.69 -27.12
C ASN A 214 7.15 9.60 -26.40
N GLN A 215 6.70 10.73 -25.84
CA GLN A 215 7.53 11.44 -24.85
C GLN A 215 7.62 10.62 -23.56
N GLU A 216 8.78 10.65 -22.92
CA GLU A 216 9.12 9.81 -21.78
C GLU A 216 9.62 10.66 -20.61
N LEU A 217 9.30 10.21 -19.40
CA LEU A 217 9.87 10.67 -18.15
C LEU A 217 10.39 9.44 -17.42
N LEU A 218 11.71 9.32 -17.30
CA LEU A 218 12.39 8.18 -16.71
C LEU A 218 13.34 8.64 -15.60
N GLN A 219 13.44 7.85 -14.54
CA GLN A 219 14.32 8.11 -13.41
C GLN A 219 15.28 6.94 -13.21
N SER A 220 16.56 7.25 -13.12
CA SER A 220 17.57 6.28 -12.68
C SER A 220 17.64 6.24 -11.16
N VAL A 221 17.86 5.05 -10.60
CA VAL A 221 17.90 4.84 -9.14
C VAL A 221 19.31 5.10 -8.60
N ASP A 222 19.41 5.82 -7.49
CA ASP A 222 20.65 5.91 -6.72
C ASP A 222 20.88 4.62 -5.92
N THR A 223 21.41 3.62 -6.61
CA THR A 223 21.71 2.32 -6.02
C THR A 223 22.82 2.36 -4.99
N ALA A 224 23.73 3.34 -5.05
CA ALA A 224 24.82 3.46 -4.07
C ALA A 224 24.27 3.79 -2.68
N SER A 225 23.32 4.73 -2.61
CA SER A 225 22.63 5.06 -1.35
C SER A 225 21.84 3.88 -0.80
N LEU A 226 21.13 3.15 -1.67
CA LEU A 226 20.38 1.95 -1.26
C LEU A 226 21.28 0.83 -0.74
N ILE A 227 22.40 0.55 -1.43
CA ILE A 227 23.38 -0.47 -1.01
C ILE A 227 23.98 -0.10 0.35
N THR A 228 24.28 1.19 0.57
CA THR A 228 24.81 1.67 1.85
C THR A 228 23.81 1.46 2.99
N GLN A 229 22.53 1.70 2.74
CA GLN A 229 21.49 1.63 3.77
C GLN A 229 21.01 0.20 4.05
N TYR A 230 20.87 -0.64 3.02
CA TYR A 230 20.19 -1.94 3.12
C TYR A 230 21.08 -3.12 2.72
N GLY A 231 22.27 -2.89 2.18
CA GLY A 231 23.13 -3.94 1.63
C GLY A 231 22.74 -4.34 0.21
N ALA A 232 23.75 -4.75 -0.57
CA ALA A 232 23.58 -5.09 -1.99
C ALA A 232 22.65 -6.28 -2.25
N ASP A 233 22.68 -7.27 -1.36
CA ASP A 233 21.93 -8.53 -1.50
C ASP A 233 20.48 -8.45 -0.96
N SER A 234 20.06 -7.29 -0.45
CA SER A 234 18.67 -7.07 -0.04
C SER A 234 17.73 -7.27 -1.22
N ARG A 235 16.64 -8.00 -1.00
CA ARG A 235 15.69 -8.37 -2.05
C ARG A 235 14.71 -7.22 -2.32
N VAL A 236 14.50 -6.96 -3.61
CA VAL A 236 13.40 -6.16 -4.13
C VAL A 236 12.35 -7.15 -4.62
N THR A 237 11.17 -7.08 -4.01
CA THR A 237 10.06 -8.03 -4.18
C THR A 237 8.89 -7.43 -4.95
N GLY A 238 8.94 -6.12 -5.23
CA GLY A 238 7.94 -5.40 -6.00
C GLY A 238 8.43 -4.00 -6.35
N ILE A 239 7.88 -3.45 -7.43
CA ILE A 239 8.11 -2.08 -7.88
C ILE A 239 6.75 -1.44 -8.14
N SER A 240 6.57 -0.23 -7.65
CA SER A 240 5.40 0.60 -7.91
C SER A 240 5.83 1.92 -8.54
N LEU A 241 5.27 2.24 -9.71
CA LEU A 241 5.45 3.52 -10.39
C LEU A 241 4.20 4.35 -10.17
N LEU A 242 4.39 5.58 -9.71
CA LEU A 242 3.33 6.50 -9.35
C LEU A 242 3.45 7.77 -10.19
N GLY A 243 2.37 8.17 -10.84
CA GLY A 243 2.16 9.53 -11.32
C GLY A 243 1.19 10.22 -10.38
N ASN A 244 1.66 11.19 -9.59
CA ASN A 244 0.86 11.91 -8.61
C ASN A 244 1.28 13.39 -8.52
N PRO A 245 0.50 14.33 -9.10
CA PRO A 245 -0.67 14.08 -9.94
C PRO A 245 -0.30 13.55 -11.33
N ALA A 246 -1.24 12.89 -12.00
CA ALA A 246 -1.17 12.50 -13.40
C ALA A 246 -2.56 12.65 -14.04
N TYR A 247 -2.69 13.63 -14.94
CA TYR A 247 -3.95 13.99 -15.56
C TYR A 247 -3.78 14.44 -17.00
N CYS A 248 -4.86 14.37 -17.76
CA CYS A 248 -4.93 14.77 -19.14
C CYS A 248 -5.50 16.19 -19.27
N THR A 249 -4.85 17.07 -20.04
CA THR A 249 -5.30 18.46 -20.26
C THR A 249 -6.23 18.60 -21.48
N ALA A 250 -6.21 17.64 -22.40
CA ALA A 250 -7.06 17.62 -23.60
C ALA A 250 -7.28 16.18 -24.10
N GLU A 251 -8.33 15.93 -24.88
CA GLU A 251 -8.54 14.60 -25.48
C GLU A 251 -7.39 14.22 -26.43
N GLY A 252 -7.00 12.93 -26.40
CA GLY A 252 -6.05 12.35 -27.35
C GLY A 252 -4.78 11.81 -26.70
N LEU A 253 -4.12 12.54 -25.80
CA LEU A 253 -2.87 12.11 -25.14
C LEU A 253 -3.11 11.79 -23.66
N CYS A 254 -3.98 10.80 -23.39
CA CYS A 254 -4.46 10.50 -22.05
C CYS A 254 -4.02 9.13 -21.52
N ALA A 255 -2.96 8.54 -22.07
CA ALA A 255 -2.42 7.27 -21.59
C ALA A 255 -0.96 7.39 -21.15
N LEU A 256 -0.62 6.72 -20.05
CA LEU A 256 0.75 6.52 -19.58
C LEU A 256 1.09 5.03 -19.66
N MET A 257 2.11 4.69 -20.43
CA MET A 257 2.70 3.36 -20.44
C MET A 257 3.83 3.29 -19.42
N ALA A 258 3.76 2.35 -18.49
CA ALA A 258 4.82 2.08 -17.54
C ALA A 258 6.02 1.45 -18.25
N LEU A 259 7.21 2.01 -18.05
CA LEU A 259 8.46 1.59 -18.67
C LEU A 259 9.51 1.16 -17.66
N GLU A 260 10.33 0.22 -18.08
CA GLU A 260 11.64 -0.05 -17.52
C GLU A 260 12.68 -0.10 -18.64
N LYS A 261 13.81 0.57 -18.46
CA LYS A 261 14.96 0.47 -19.35
C LYS A 261 16.16 -0.10 -18.61
N SER A 262 16.84 -1.07 -19.23
CA SER A 262 18.05 -1.70 -18.68
C SER A 262 18.93 -2.21 -19.80
N GLY A 263 20.20 -1.78 -19.84
CA GLY A 263 21.19 -2.28 -20.81
C GLY A 263 20.78 -2.16 -22.29
N GLY A 264 20.02 -1.13 -22.65
CA GLY A 264 19.49 -0.93 -24.00
C GLY A 264 18.16 -1.63 -24.30
N ASN A 265 17.69 -2.51 -23.41
CA ASN A 265 16.36 -3.11 -23.51
C ASN A 265 15.31 -2.16 -22.93
N ILE A 266 14.14 -2.11 -23.57
CA ILE A 266 12.95 -1.41 -23.10
C ILE A 266 11.88 -2.46 -22.83
N THR A 267 11.33 -2.45 -21.62
CA THR A 267 10.20 -3.29 -21.24
C THR A 267 9.00 -2.40 -20.93
N GLU A 268 7.87 -2.74 -21.54
CA GLU A 268 6.58 -2.07 -21.35
C GLU A 268 5.69 -2.97 -20.51
N TYR A 269 5.00 -2.39 -19.53
CA TYR A 269 4.19 -3.16 -18.58
C TYR A 269 2.70 -2.88 -18.76
N GLY A 270 2.15 -1.90 -18.04
CA GLY A 270 0.75 -1.52 -18.13
C GLY A 270 0.55 -0.21 -18.89
N ARG A 271 -0.53 -0.14 -19.68
CA ARG A 271 -1.10 1.10 -20.21
C ARG A 271 -2.21 1.58 -19.27
N HIS A 272 -2.04 2.78 -18.74
CA HIS A 272 -2.93 3.38 -17.75
C HIS A 272 -3.55 4.66 -18.28
N ILE A 273 -4.86 4.85 -18.07
CA ILE A 273 -5.56 6.05 -18.53
C ILE A 273 -5.45 7.13 -17.45
N ALA A 274 -4.94 8.30 -17.82
CA ALA A 274 -4.98 9.50 -17.01
C ALA A 274 -6.35 10.18 -17.19
N GLU A 275 -7.00 10.53 -16.08
CA GLU A 275 -8.28 11.25 -16.10
C GLU A 275 -8.05 12.75 -16.38
N GLN A 276 -9.11 13.50 -16.71
CA GLN A 276 -9.05 14.96 -16.84
C GLN A 276 -9.14 15.71 -15.50
N ASN A 277 -9.03 15.00 -14.38
CA ASN A 277 -9.07 15.58 -13.05
C ASN A 277 -7.64 15.89 -12.56
N PRO A 278 -7.30 17.16 -12.25
CA PRO A 278 -5.94 17.56 -11.83
C PRO A 278 -5.38 16.83 -10.61
N ASN A 279 -6.25 16.23 -9.79
CA ASN A 279 -5.85 15.49 -8.59
C ASN A 279 -5.80 13.96 -8.81
N SER A 280 -5.96 13.49 -10.05
CA SER A 280 -5.94 12.06 -10.34
C SER A 280 -4.52 11.51 -10.29
N THR A 281 -4.43 10.22 -9.99
CA THR A 281 -3.18 9.49 -9.90
C THR A 281 -3.19 8.30 -10.84
N VAL A 282 -2.02 7.96 -11.34
CA VAL A 282 -1.79 6.74 -12.12
C VAL A 282 -0.79 5.87 -11.37
N MET A 283 -1.04 4.56 -11.34
CA MET A 283 -0.20 3.60 -10.62
C MET A 283 -0.02 2.33 -11.44
N ASP A 284 1.24 1.96 -11.66
CA ASP A 284 1.63 0.64 -12.14
C ASP A 284 2.31 -0.10 -11.00
N THR A 285 1.97 -1.36 -10.76
CA THR A 285 2.62 -2.15 -9.72
C THR A 285 2.83 -3.57 -10.19
N ARG A 286 4.03 -4.09 -9.89
CA ARG A 286 4.44 -5.43 -10.29
C ARG A 286 5.26 -6.11 -9.22
N THR A 287 5.09 -7.42 -9.12
CA THR A 287 6.03 -8.29 -8.41
C THR A 287 7.31 -8.38 -9.22
N VAL A 288 8.44 -8.31 -8.52
CA VAL A 288 9.76 -8.57 -9.10
C VAL A 288 10.54 -9.49 -8.16
N SER A 289 11.55 -10.17 -8.67
CA SER A 289 12.49 -10.93 -7.85
C SER A 289 13.90 -10.55 -8.28
N MET A 290 14.45 -9.55 -7.61
CA MET A 290 15.82 -9.08 -7.83
C MET A 290 16.43 -8.59 -6.51
N THR A 291 17.69 -8.21 -6.56
CA THR A 291 18.44 -7.57 -5.48
C THR A 291 18.57 -6.08 -5.71
N ILE A 292 18.94 -5.32 -4.67
CA ILE A 292 19.25 -3.89 -4.82
C ILE A 292 20.39 -3.67 -5.82
N ALA A 293 21.41 -4.55 -5.83
CA ALA A 293 22.50 -4.46 -6.80
C ALA A 293 22.01 -4.52 -8.26
N GLU A 294 20.99 -5.33 -8.53
CA GLU A 294 20.40 -5.49 -9.87
C GLU A 294 19.57 -4.29 -10.33
N LEU A 295 19.25 -3.33 -9.44
CA LEU A 295 18.65 -2.05 -9.85
C LEU A 295 19.66 -1.14 -10.58
N SER A 296 20.96 -1.45 -10.51
CA SER A 296 22.00 -0.59 -11.07
C SER A 296 21.83 -0.45 -12.58
N GLY A 297 21.83 0.79 -13.06
CA GLY A 297 21.65 1.10 -14.48
C GLY A 297 20.22 0.91 -15.01
N ARG A 298 19.25 0.56 -14.14
CA ARG A 298 17.84 0.55 -14.50
C ARG A 298 17.25 1.96 -14.43
N GLN A 299 16.33 2.23 -15.35
CA GLN A 299 15.50 3.42 -15.35
C GLN A 299 14.04 3.03 -15.33
N PHE A 300 13.22 3.76 -14.58
CA PHE A 300 11.79 3.51 -14.49
C PHE A 300 11.00 4.79 -14.73
N GLY A 301 9.80 4.66 -15.28
CA GLY A 301 8.91 5.81 -15.40
C GLY A 301 7.83 5.60 -16.45
N TRP A 302 7.48 6.69 -17.15
CA TRP A 302 6.28 6.76 -17.97
C TRP A 302 6.59 7.18 -19.39
N ARG A 303 5.83 6.63 -20.34
CA ARG A 303 5.75 7.14 -21.71
C ARG A 303 4.33 7.58 -22.01
N ALA A 304 4.18 8.82 -22.47
CA ALA A 304 2.92 9.37 -22.90
C ALA A 304 2.43 8.69 -24.20
N GLY A 305 1.14 8.40 -24.26
CA GLY A 305 0.51 7.75 -25.39
C GLY A 305 -0.95 8.15 -25.52
N THR A 306 -1.55 7.68 -26.61
CA THR A 306 -2.97 7.88 -26.93
C THR A 306 -3.83 6.77 -26.34
#